data_AF-A0A9Q3VZN8-F1
#
_entry.id   AF-A0A9Q3VZN8-F1
#
_cell.length_a   1.000
_cell.length_b   1.000
_cell.length_c   1.000
_cell.angle_alpha   90.00
_cell.angle_beta   90.00
_cell.angle_gamma   90.00
#
_symmetry.space_group_name_H-M   'P 1'
#
loop_
_entity.id
_entity.type
_entity.pdbx_description
1 polymer ?
#
loop_
_entity_poly.entity_id
_entity_poly.type
_entity_poly.pdbx_seq_one_letter_code
_entity_poly.pdbx_strand_id
1 'polypeptide(L)' 'VTSGLRIGTPALATRGFTAEDFAEVADVIAQALKPSYDAEVLKARVKTLADKHPLYPGLGK' A
#
# COMPACT_ATOMS: atom_id res chain seq x y z
N VAL A 1 22.33 -17.83 2.89
CA VAL A 1 21.89 -16.44 2.68
C VAL A 1 20.38 -16.45 2.55
N THR A 2 19.65 -15.67 3.34
CA THR A 2 18.18 -15.55 3.23
C THR A 2 17.84 -14.17 2.63
N SER A 3 17.05 -14.15 1.56
CA SER A 3 16.69 -12.93 0.80
C SER A 3 15.27 -12.44 1.15
N GLY A 4 15.09 -11.96 2.38
CA GLY A 4 13.79 -11.48 2.87
C GLY A 4 13.55 -9.99 2.61
N LEU A 5 12.28 -9.58 2.65
CA LEU A 5 11.86 -8.16 2.64
C LEU A 5 11.42 -7.71 4.04
N ARG A 6 11.75 -6.47 4.41
CA ARG A 6 11.23 -5.80 5.61
C ARG A 6 10.24 -4.72 5.20
N ILE A 7 9.04 -4.75 5.76
CA ILE A 7 7.94 -3.82 5.47
C ILE A 7 7.61 -3.06 6.76
N GLY A 8 7.42 -1.74 6.68
CA GLY A 8 7.10 -0.89 7.83
C GLY A 8 5.81 -0.10 7.61
N THR A 9 4.95 -0.07 8.63
CA THR A 9 3.68 0.67 8.65
C THR A 9 3.72 2.13 9.11
N PRO A 10 4.74 2.67 9.82
CA PRO A 10 4.66 4.00 10.43
C PRO A 10 4.26 5.12 9.48
N ALA A 11 4.83 5.18 8.27
CA ALA A 11 4.54 6.25 7.32
C ALA A 11 3.07 6.28 6.86
N LEU A 12 2.47 5.10 6.63
CA LEU A 12 1.06 4.98 6.24
C LEU A 12 0.12 5.21 7.42
N ALA A 13 0.50 4.77 8.63
CA ALA A 13 -0.25 5.03 9.85
C ALA A 13 -0.32 6.53 10.15
N THR A 14 0.80 7.27 10.05
CA THR A 14 0.81 8.74 10.18
C THR A 14 -0.07 9.43 9.13
N ARG A 15 -0.25 8.80 7.97
CA ARG A 15 -1.08 9.30 6.88
C ARG A 15 -2.57 8.99 7.04
N GLY A 16 -2.96 8.22 8.05
CA GLY A 16 -4.37 7.93 8.38
C GLY A 16 -4.87 6.52 8.05
N PHE A 17 -3.99 5.61 7.58
CA PHE A 17 -4.41 4.24 7.27
C PHE A 17 -4.95 3.50 8.49
N THR A 18 -6.10 2.85 8.34
CA THR A 18 -6.74 2.03 9.38
C THR A 18 -6.30 0.56 9.29
N ALA A 19 -6.73 -0.26 10.25
CA ALA A 19 -6.47 -1.70 10.22
C ALA A 19 -7.04 -2.38 8.96
N GLU A 20 -8.21 -1.94 8.51
CA GLU A 20 -8.85 -2.43 7.28
C GLU A 20 -8.05 -2.04 6.04
N ASP A 21 -7.50 -0.83 5.99
CA ASP A 21 -6.63 -0.41 4.89
C ASP A 21 -5.35 -1.24 4.85
N PHE A 22 -4.78 -1.59 6.02
CA PHE A 22 -3.61 -2.46 6.08
C PHE A 22 -3.91 -3.91 5.70
N ALA A 23 -5.12 -4.41 5.94
CA ALA A 23 -5.54 -5.72 5.43
C ALA A 23 -5.54 -5.74 3.89
N GLU A 24 -6.04 -4.67 3.26
CA GLU A 24 -5.99 -4.52 1.80
C GLU A 24 -4.54 -4.39 1.28
N VAL A 25 -3.69 -3.59 1.95
CA VAL A 25 -2.25 -3.51 1.63
C VAL A 25 -1.59 -4.89 1.71
N ALA A 26 -1.91 -5.69 2.72
CA ALA A 26 -1.37 -7.04 2.88
C ALA A 26 -1.80 -7.97 1.74
N ASP A 27 -3.07 -7.90 1.30
CA ASP A 27 -3.54 -8.68 0.15
C ASP A 27 -2.85 -8.25 -1.16
N VAL A 28 -2.70 -6.95 -1.40
CA VAL A 28 -1.95 -6.44 -2.56
C VAL A 28 -0.51 -6.96 -2.56
N ILE A 29 0.18 -6.92 -1.43
CA ILE A 29 1.55 -7.45 -1.30
C ILE A 29 1.57 -8.96 -1.54
N ALA A 30 0.63 -9.72 -0.96
CA ALA A 30 0.54 -11.16 -1.14
C ALA A 30 0.31 -11.54 -2.61
N GLN A 31 -0.50 -10.77 -3.35
CA GLN A 31 -0.68 -10.97 -4.78
C GLN A 31 0.57 -10.62 -5.60
N ALA A 32 1.25 -9.52 -5.27
CA ALA A 32 2.48 -9.11 -5.95
C ALA A 32 3.65 -10.09 -5.77
N LEU A 33 3.63 -10.90 -4.69
CA LEU A 33 4.65 -11.93 -4.42
C LEU A 33 4.39 -13.25 -5.16
N LYS A 34 3.27 -13.39 -5.87
CA LYS A 34 2.99 -14.59 -6.68
C LYS A 34 3.87 -14.60 -7.95
N PRO A 35 4.15 -15.78 -8.54
CA PRO A 35 4.97 -15.89 -9.76
C PRO A 35 4.41 -15.11 -10.97
N SER A 36 3.10 -14.86 -10.97
CA SER A 36 2.41 -14.05 -11.98
C SER A 36 1.34 -13.22 -11.29
N TYR A 37 1.25 -11.95 -11.69
CA TYR A 37 0.25 -10.99 -11.22
C TYR A 37 0.03 -9.93 -12.29
N ASP A 38 -1.11 -9.22 -12.21
CA ASP A 38 -1.39 -8.07 -13.07
C ASP A 38 -0.99 -6.78 -12.35
N ALA A 39 0.08 -6.15 -12.82
CA ALA A 39 0.64 -4.95 -12.20
C ALA A 39 -0.32 -3.75 -12.26
N GLU A 40 -1.11 -3.61 -13.33
CA GLU A 40 -2.00 -2.46 -13.50
C GLU A 40 -3.20 -2.57 -12.56
N VAL A 41 -3.73 -3.78 -12.35
CA VAL A 41 -4.79 -4.03 -11.35
C VAL A 41 -4.29 -3.70 -9.94
N LEU A 42 -3.10 -4.18 -9.55
CA LEU A 42 -2.56 -3.90 -8.22
C LEU A 42 -2.26 -2.41 -8.02
N LYS A 43 -1.74 -1.74 -9.05
CA LYS A 43 -1.48 -0.30 -9.04
C LYS A 43 -2.77 0.51 -8.86
N ALA A 44 -3.86 0.11 -9.49
CA ALA A 44 -5.17 0.76 -9.32
C ALA A 44 -5.70 0.62 -7.87
N ARG A 45 -5.52 -0.54 -7.24
CA ARG A 45 -5.86 -0.76 -5.82
C ARG A 45 -5.04 0.12 -4.89
N VAL A 46 -3.71 0.17 -5.09
CA VAL A 46 -2.80 1.05 -4.33
C VAL A 46 -3.19 2.52 -4.51
N LYS A 47 -3.54 2.94 -5.74
CA LYS A 47 -3.99 4.31 -6.00
C LYS A 47 -5.26 4.65 -5.21
N THR A 48 -6.23 3.74 -5.18
CA THR A 48 -7.48 3.92 -4.43
C THR A 48 -7.21 4.12 -2.93
N LEU A 49 -6.33 3.31 -2.33
CA LEU A 49 -5.90 3.49 -0.93
C LEU A 49 -5.19 4.83 -0.72
N ALA A 50 -4.33 5.23 -1.65
CA ALA A 50 -3.60 6.48 -1.56
C ALA A 50 -4.54 7.71 -1.67
N ASP A 51 -5.54 7.65 -2.56
CA ASP A 51 -6.51 8.72 -2.76
C ASP A 51 -7.43 8.88 -1.54
N LYS A 52 -7.75 7.78 -0.84
CA LYS A 52 -8.51 7.81 0.43
C LYS A 52 -7.79 8.57 1.54
N HIS A 53 -6.46 8.59 1.51
CA HIS A 53 -5.60 9.20 2.53
C HIS A 53 -4.65 10.22 1.88
N PRO A 54 -5.09 11.45 1.54
CA PRO A 54 -4.24 12.44 0.89
C PRO A 54 -2.99 12.76 1.72
N LEU A 55 -1.82 12.75 1.09
CA LEU A 55 -0.58 13.16 1.73
C LEU A 55 -0.49 14.69 1.71
N TYR A 56 -0.53 15.33 2.88
CA TYR A 56 -0.48 16.79 3.07
C TYR A 56 -1.63 17.57 2.39
N PRO A 57 -2.89 17.42 2.86
CA PRO A 57 -4.07 18.04 2.23
C PRO A 57 -4.09 19.59 2.23
N GLY A 58 -3.13 20.24 2.87
CA GLY A 58 -2.98 21.70 2.89
C GLY A 58 -1.74 22.23 2.18
N LEU A 59 -0.91 21.36 1.60
CA LEU A 59 0.24 21.77 0.81
C LEU A 59 -0.23 21.93 -0.64
N GLY A 60 -0.43 23.17 -1.08
CA GLY A 60 -0.85 23.49 -2.45
C GLY A 60 0.11 22.92 -3.50
N LYS A 61 -0.43 22.64 -4.69
CA LYS A 61 0.39 22.28 -5.87
C LYS A 61 1.29 23.42 -6.31
#